data_AF-A0A3M8WYZ5-F1
#
_entry.id   AF-A0A3M8WYZ5-F1
#
_cell.length_a   1.000
_cell.length_b   1.000
_cell.length_c   1.000
_cell.angle_alpha   90.00
_cell.angle_beta   90.00
_cell.angle_gamma   90.00
#
_symmetry.space_group_name_H-M   'P 1'
#
loop_
_entity.id
_entity.type
_entity.pdbx_description
1 polymer ?
#
loop_
_entity_poly.entity_id
_entity_poly.type
_entity_poly.pdbx_seq_one_letter_code
_entity_poly.pdbx_strand_id
1 'polypeptide(L)'
;MHKPAPACIYVQGPCQLAQDIVQRHGPDPRRVDSVHIGLPEQAVRYPGCDNGGPITDVLAGSLSVQFSVASVLVAGGIFDRNWKDPCDAATNRLAARSRLVEDPDLTAAFPARNGSSVRVLLGDGRTPVA
;
A
#
# COMPACT_ATOMS: atom_id res chain seq x y z
N MET A 1 -2.63 -14.20 -11.15
CA MET A 1 -2.29 -12.85 -10.65
C MET A 1 -1.02 -12.40 -11.35
N HIS A 2 -1.02 -11.22 -11.96
CA HIS A 2 0.21 -10.57 -12.45
C HIS A 2 0.93 -9.89 -11.28
N LYS A 3 2.26 -9.98 -11.22
CA LYS A 3 3.07 -9.64 -10.03
C LYS A 3 4.12 -8.54 -10.32
N PRO A 4 3.69 -7.29 -10.56
CA PRO A 4 4.59 -6.19 -10.96
C PRO A 4 5.44 -5.65 -9.80
N ALA A 5 5.05 -5.88 -8.54
CA ALA A 5 5.85 -5.52 -7.39
C ALA A 5 6.73 -6.71 -6.95
N PRO A 6 8.05 -6.57 -6.74
CA PRO A 6 8.91 -7.58 -6.12
C PRO A 6 8.62 -7.74 -4.61
N ALA A 7 7.38 -8.11 -4.27
CA ALA A 7 6.83 -8.11 -2.93
C ALA A 7 5.97 -9.36 -2.65
N CYS A 8 5.43 -9.48 -1.43
CA CYS A 8 4.44 -10.48 -1.07
C CYS A 8 3.23 -10.49 -2.01
N ILE A 9 2.49 -11.61 -2.05
CA ILE A 9 1.26 -11.73 -2.83
C ILE A 9 0.17 -10.75 -2.37
N TYR A 10 0.06 -10.50 -1.06
CA TYR A 10 -0.93 -9.57 -0.49
C TYR A 10 -0.64 -8.09 -0.76
N VAL A 11 0.61 -7.78 -1.15
CA VAL A 11 1.04 -6.42 -1.51
C VAL A 11 0.62 -6.04 -2.93
N GLN A 12 0.39 -7.02 -3.82
CA GLN A 12 0.20 -6.77 -5.25
C GLN A 12 -1.04 -5.94 -5.56
N GLY A 13 -2.20 -6.36 -5.05
CA GLY A 13 -3.47 -5.66 -5.26
C GLY A 13 -3.43 -4.20 -4.77
N PRO A 14 -3.02 -3.95 -3.51
CA PRO A 14 -2.88 -2.60 -2.99
C PRO A 14 -1.92 -1.72 -3.81
N CYS A 15 -0.77 -2.23 -4.24
CA CYS A 15 0.16 -1.46 -5.07
C CYS A 15 -0.42 -1.14 -6.45
N GLN A 16 -1.17 -2.06 -7.05
CA GLN A 16 -1.85 -1.82 -8.33
C GLN A 16 -2.95 -0.75 -8.19
N LEU A 17 -3.73 -0.77 -7.11
CA LEU A 17 -4.71 0.29 -6.85
C LEU A 17 -4.04 1.64 -6.59
N ALA A 18 -2.91 1.67 -5.87
CA ALA A 18 -2.12 2.89 -5.69
C ALA A 18 -1.59 3.43 -7.02
N GLN A 19 -1.11 2.57 -7.92
CA GLN A 19 -0.72 2.93 -9.28
C GLN A 19 -1.88 3.53 -10.07
N ASP A 20 -3.06 2.94 -10.00
CA ASP A 20 -4.28 3.45 -10.64
C ASP A 20 -4.64 4.84 -10.12
N ILE A 21 -4.56 5.07 -8.80
CA ILE A 21 -4.79 6.39 -8.20
C ILE A 21 -3.78 7.41 -8.73
N VAL A 22 -2.50 7.04 -8.80
CA VAL A 22 -1.46 7.91 -9.37
C VAL A 22 -1.77 8.27 -10.82
N GLN A 23 -2.13 7.29 -11.65
CA GLN A 23 -2.40 7.51 -13.06
C GLN A 23 -3.65 8.37 -13.31
N ARG A 24 -4.71 8.17 -12.52
CA ARG A 24 -6.00 8.86 -12.71
C ARG A 24 -6.05 10.24 -12.07
N HIS A 25 -5.39 10.42 -10.93
CA HIS A 25 -5.55 11.63 -10.12
C HIS A 25 -4.27 12.43 -9.92
N GLY A 26 -3.09 11.84 -10.17
CA GLY A 26 -1.79 12.50 -10.01
C GLY A 26 -1.62 13.27 -8.69
N PRO A 27 -1.95 12.68 -7.52
CA PRO A 27 -1.87 13.41 -6.25
C PRO A 27 -0.41 13.81 -5.98
N ASP A 28 -0.19 15.04 -5.49
CA ASP A 28 1.11 15.44 -4.95
C ASP A 28 1.39 14.61 -3.68
N PRO A 29 2.45 13.77 -3.66
CA PRO A 29 2.72 12.90 -2.51
C PRO A 29 2.94 13.67 -1.21
N ARG A 30 3.36 14.93 -1.28
CA ARG A 30 3.55 15.80 -0.11
C ARG A 30 2.24 16.24 0.51
N ARG A 31 1.13 16.14 -0.23
CA ARG A 31 -0.22 16.49 0.21
C ARG A 31 -1.04 15.26 0.61
N VAL A 32 -0.46 14.07 0.56
CA VAL A 32 -1.11 12.85 1.07
C VAL A 32 -0.99 12.83 2.60
N ASP A 33 -2.13 12.77 3.26
CA ASP A 33 -2.22 12.71 4.70
C ASP A 33 -2.16 11.28 5.24
N SER A 34 -2.98 10.39 4.71
CA SER A 34 -2.99 8.99 5.12
C SER A 34 -3.50 8.12 3.98
N VAL A 35 -3.28 6.82 4.11
CA VAL A 35 -3.88 5.81 3.24
C VAL A 35 -4.62 4.79 4.09
N HIS A 36 -5.86 4.51 3.73
CA HIS A 36 -6.63 3.39 4.26
C HIS A 36 -6.57 2.26 3.25
N ILE A 37 -6.14 1.09 3.69
CA ILE A 37 -5.91 -0.09 2.86
C ILE A 37 -6.75 -1.23 3.43
N GLY A 38 -7.73 -1.71 2.66
CA GLY A 38 -8.56 -2.85 3.04
C GLY A 38 -8.03 -4.14 2.42
N LEU A 39 -7.92 -5.21 3.21
CA LEU A 39 -7.57 -6.55 2.78
C LEU A 39 -8.41 -7.62 3.51
N PRO A 40 -8.48 -8.86 3.01
CA PRO A 40 -9.02 -9.99 3.76
C PRO A 40 -8.29 -10.22 5.08
N GLU A 41 -8.99 -10.72 6.10
CA GLU A 41 -8.45 -11.00 7.44
C GLU A 41 -7.14 -11.80 7.40
N GLN A 42 -7.07 -12.82 6.54
CA GLN A 42 -5.91 -13.70 6.39
C GLN A 42 -4.65 -12.93 5.96
N ALA A 43 -4.82 -11.89 5.14
CA ALA A 43 -3.75 -11.03 4.68
C ALA A 43 -3.33 -10.03 5.77
N VAL A 44 -4.30 -9.44 6.48
CA VAL A 44 -4.04 -8.52 7.60
C VAL A 44 -3.25 -9.21 8.72
N ARG A 45 -3.63 -10.45 9.05
CA ARG A 45 -2.94 -11.27 10.07
C ARG A 45 -1.64 -11.90 9.60
N TYR A 46 -1.30 -11.80 8.31
CA TYR A 46 -0.08 -12.41 7.79
C TYR A 46 1.17 -11.69 8.35
N PRO A 47 2.17 -12.41 8.87
CA PRO A 47 3.35 -11.79 9.48
C PRO A 47 4.03 -10.78 8.56
N GLY A 48 4.20 -9.56 9.07
CA GLY A 48 4.84 -8.44 8.38
C GLY A 48 3.94 -7.65 7.42
N CYS A 49 2.72 -8.11 7.11
CA CYS A 49 1.81 -7.36 6.23
C CYS A 49 1.28 -6.08 6.88
N ASP A 50 0.82 -6.17 8.13
CA ASP A 50 0.47 -5.01 8.95
C ASP A 50 1.71 -4.48 9.67
N ASN A 51 2.51 -3.67 8.97
CA ASN A 51 3.72 -3.07 9.52
C ASN A 51 3.90 -1.65 8.99
N GLY A 52 3.51 -0.65 9.78
CA GLY A 52 3.65 0.77 9.45
C GLY A 52 5.08 1.32 9.49
N GLY A 53 6.07 0.52 9.90
CA GLY A 53 7.46 0.92 10.00
C GLY A 53 7.86 1.59 11.32
N PRO A 54 9.06 2.21 11.38
CA PRO A 54 9.97 2.41 10.25
C PRO A 54 10.49 1.09 9.68
N ILE A 55 10.54 1.00 8.37
CA ILE A 55 11.16 -0.09 7.62
C ILE A 55 12.63 0.26 7.40
N THR A 56 13.51 -0.71 7.63
CA THR A 56 14.96 -0.52 7.51
C THR A 56 15.64 -1.57 6.65
N ASP A 57 14.89 -2.58 6.19
CA ASP A 57 15.40 -3.66 5.36
C ASP A 57 14.42 -4.06 4.25
N VAL A 58 14.99 -4.67 3.20
CA VAL A 58 14.25 -5.03 1.98
C VAL A 58 13.18 -6.10 2.24
N LEU A 59 13.44 -7.05 3.15
CA LEU A 59 12.49 -8.12 3.44
C LEU A 59 11.24 -7.55 4.13
N ALA A 60 11.41 -6.73 5.16
CA ALA A 60 10.32 -6.05 5.83
C ALA A 60 9.54 -5.14 4.87
N GLY A 61 10.23 -4.41 3.99
CA GLY A 61 9.59 -3.58 2.95
C GLY A 61 8.77 -4.39 1.95
N SER A 62 9.23 -5.59 1.58
CA SER A 62 8.53 -6.48 0.65
C SER A 62 7.27 -7.15 1.26
N LEU A 63 7.17 -7.17 2.59
CA LEU A 63 6.03 -7.72 3.33
C LEU A 63 5.03 -6.63 3.72
N SER A 64 5.51 -5.45 4.14
CA SER A 64 4.69 -4.33 4.60
C SER A 64 3.81 -3.77 3.49
N VAL A 65 2.50 -3.86 3.71
CA VAL A 65 1.50 -3.32 2.78
C VAL A 65 1.51 -1.79 2.82
N GLN A 66 1.61 -1.19 4.01
CA GLN A 66 1.67 0.27 4.17
C GLN A 66 2.89 0.86 3.47
N PHE A 67 4.08 0.28 3.70
CA PHE A 67 5.31 0.76 3.08
C PHE A 67 5.25 0.63 1.55
N SER A 68 4.79 -0.51 1.04
CA SER A 68 4.74 -0.75 -0.39
C SER A 68 3.72 0.14 -1.11
N VAL A 69 2.57 0.43 -0.50
CA VAL A 69 1.59 1.39 -1.05
C VAL A 69 2.14 2.82 -0.97
N ALA A 70 2.74 3.18 0.16
CA ALA A 70 3.35 4.50 0.34
C ALA A 70 4.46 4.75 -0.69
N SER A 71 5.31 3.76 -0.97
CA SER A 71 6.41 3.92 -1.91
C SER A 71 5.89 4.17 -3.32
N VAL A 72 4.81 3.50 -3.73
CA VAL A 72 4.16 3.70 -5.03
C VAL A 72 3.62 5.12 -5.16
N LEU A 73 2.91 5.61 -4.14
CA LEU A 73 2.40 6.98 -4.13
C LEU A 73 3.54 8.01 -4.17
N VAL A 74 4.59 7.82 -3.36
CA VAL A 74 5.75 8.71 -3.26
C VAL A 74 6.55 8.73 -4.57
N ALA A 75 6.80 7.57 -5.16
CA ALA A 75 7.58 7.44 -6.38
C ALA A 75 6.80 7.83 -7.65
N GLY A 76 5.48 8.04 -7.54
CA GLY A 76 4.60 8.25 -8.69
C GLY A 76 4.39 7.00 -9.54
N GLY A 77 4.49 5.82 -8.93
CA GLY A 77 4.18 4.54 -9.55
C GLY A 77 4.97 3.34 -9.02
N ILE A 78 4.70 2.17 -9.60
CA ILE A 78 5.41 0.92 -9.35
C ILE A 78 6.68 0.88 -10.19
N PHE A 79 7.83 0.88 -9.51
CA PHE A 79 9.15 0.73 -10.11
C PHE A 79 10.01 -0.21 -9.25
N ASP A 80 11.07 -0.77 -9.83
CA ASP A 80 12.02 -1.59 -9.07
C ASP A 80 12.67 -0.85 -7.90
N ARG A 81 12.81 0.47 -8.00
CA ARG A 81 13.45 1.30 -6.95
C ARG A 81 12.66 1.37 -5.65
N ASN A 82 11.35 1.12 -5.69
CA ASN A 82 10.44 1.24 -4.54
C ASN A 82 10.85 0.38 -3.33
N TRP A 83 11.57 -0.73 -3.55
CA TRP A 83 12.02 -1.65 -2.51
C TRP A 83 13.54 -1.69 -2.34
N LYS A 84 14.29 -0.89 -3.10
CA LYS A 84 15.77 -0.84 -3.03
C LYS A 84 16.28 0.08 -1.92
N ASP A 85 15.48 1.09 -1.55
CA ASP A 85 15.77 1.99 -0.43
C ASP A 85 14.70 1.86 0.66
N PRO A 86 14.81 0.86 1.56
CA PRO A 86 13.84 0.65 2.63
C PRO A 86 13.81 1.83 3.62
N CYS A 87 14.88 2.63 3.69
CA CYS A 87 15.03 3.73 4.62
C CYS A 87 14.51 5.07 4.07
N ASP A 88 13.88 5.10 2.88
CA ASP A 88 13.34 6.34 2.30
C ASP A 88 12.40 7.04 3.28
N ALA A 89 12.77 8.26 3.67
CA ALA A 89 12.10 8.99 4.74
C ALA A 89 10.68 9.41 4.34
N ALA A 90 10.43 9.70 3.06
CA ALA A 90 9.11 10.09 2.59
C ALA A 90 8.14 8.90 2.62
N THR A 91 8.59 7.74 2.16
CA THR A 91 7.84 6.48 2.20
C THR A 91 7.55 6.06 3.62
N ASN A 92 8.57 6.02 4.50
CA ASN A 92 8.37 5.65 5.90
C ASN A 92 7.42 6.59 6.64
N ARG A 93 7.50 7.91 6.38
CA ARG A 93 6.57 8.88 6.96
C ARG A 93 5.12 8.62 6.55
N LEU A 94 4.88 8.32 5.27
CA LEU A 94 3.52 8.05 4.78
C LEU A 94 3.03 6.67 5.24
N ALA A 95 3.89 5.66 5.29
CA ALA A 95 3.58 4.33 5.79
C ALA A 95 3.08 4.38 7.25
N ALA A 96 3.78 5.12 8.12
CA ALA A 96 3.41 5.29 9.53
C ALA A 96 2.04 5.97 9.74
N ARG A 97 1.62 6.82 8.79
CA ARG A 97 0.31 7.49 8.78
C ARG A 97 -0.79 6.65 8.14
N SER A 98 -0.44 5.54 7.51
CA SER A 98 -1.37 4.65 6.81
C SER A 98 -1.87 3.55 7.72
N ARG A 99 -3.01 2.95 7.37
CA ARG A 99 -3.65 1.87 8.14
C ARG A 99 -4.03 0.74 7.22
N LEU A 100 -3.62 -0.47 7.59
CA LEU A 100 -4.14 -1.70 7.04
C LEU A 100 -5.31 -2.14 7.91
N VAL A 101 -6.45 -2.41 7.29
CA VAL A 101 -7.67 -2.85 7.99
C VAL A 101 -8.24 -4.08 7.32
N GLU A 102 -8.92 -4.90 8.13
CA GLU A 102 -9.76 -5.96 7.60
C GLU A 102 -10.98 -5.36 6.89
N ASP A 103 -11.28 -5.89 5.70
CA ASP A 103 -12.51 -5.62 4.97
C ASP A 103 -13.38 -6.89 4.96
N PRO A 104 -14.52 -6.91 5.67
CA PRO A 104 -15.36 -8.10 5.80
C PRO A 104 -15.86 -8.66 4.47
N ASP A 105 -16.12 -7.81 3.48
CA ASP A 105 -16.60 -8.24 2.16
C ASP A 105 -15.46 -8.93 1.38
N LEU A 106 -14.22 -8.43 1.52
CA LEU A 106 -13.04 -9.07 0.96
C LEU A 106 -12.71 -10.39 1.69
N THR A 107 -12.86 -10.43 3.02
CA THR A 107 -12.73 -11.66 3.82
C THR A 107 -13.71 -12.73 3.35
N ALA A 108 -14.99 -12.37 3.14
CA ALA A 108 -16.01 -13.30 2.68
C ALA A 108 -15.75 -13.87 1.27
N ALA A 109 -15.08 -13.09 0.40
CA ALA A 109 -14.74 -13.51 -0.95
C ALA A 109 -13.44 -14.35 -1.03
N PHE A 110 -12.66 -14.42 0.05
CA PHE A 110 -11.42 -15.17 0.11
C PHE A 110 -11.69 -16.68 0.32
N PRO A 111 -10.93 -17.62 -0.30
CA PRO A 111 -9.76 -17.41 -1.16
C PRO A 111 -10.09 -17.27 -2.65
N ALA A 112 -11.36 -17.35 -3.05
CA ALA A 112 -11.75 -17.26 -4.46
C ALA A 112 -11.33 -15.93 -5.11
N ARG A 113 -11.28 -14.85 -4.31
CA ARG A 113 -10.74 -13.55 -4.71
C ARG A 113 -9.78 -13.03 -3.64
N ASN A 114 -8.54 -12.74 -4.04
CA ASN A 114 -7.57 -12.01 -3.21
C ASN A 114 -7.68 -10.51 -3.50
N GLY A 115 -8.80 -9.91 -3.10
CA GLY A 115 -9.12 -8.51 -3.38
C GLY A 115 -8.44 -7.52 -2.43
N SER A 116 -8.55 -6.23 -2.74
CA SER A 116 -8.03 -5.13 -1.94
C SER A 116 -8.84 -3.86 -2.18
N SER A 117 -8.80 -2.91 -1.24
CA SER A 117 -9.29 -1.54 -1.43
C SER A 117 -8.24 -0.53 -0.98
N VAL A 118 -8.15 0.63 -1.66
CA VAL A 118 -7.22 1.71 -1.30
C VAL A 118 -7.93 3.05 -1.37
N ARG A 119 -7.85 3.82 -0.28
CA ARG A 119 -8.36 5.19 -0.19
C ARG A 119 -7.24 6.11 0.29
N VAL A 120 -6.95 7.14 -0.50
CA VAL A 120 -5.95 8.15 -0.17
C VAL A 120 -6.66 9.36 0.43
N LEU A 121 -6.26 9.84 1.60
CA LEU A 121 -6.75 11.11 2.15
C LEU A 121 -5.73 12.21 1.81
N LEU A 122 -6.19 13.28 1.17
CA LEU A 122 -5.37 14.47 0.89
C LEU A 122 -5.57 15.53 1.98
N GLY A 123 -4.57 16.38 2.21
CA GLY A 123 -4.62 17.45 3.20
C GLY A 123 -5.65 18.56 2.95
N ASP A 124 -6.35 18.53 1.81
CA ASP A 124 -7.53 19.36 1.54
C ASP A 124 -8.86 18.60 1.75
N GLY A 125 -8.82 17.41 2.35
CA GLY A 125 -9.98 16.58 2.66
C GLY A 125 -10.50 15.74 1.49
N ARG A 126 -9.96 15.89 0.27
CA ARG A 126 -10.36 15.04 -0.86
C ARG A 126 -9.86 13.61 -0.68
N THR A 127 -10.66 12.64 -1.14
CA THR A 127 -10.32 11.22 -1.04
C THR A 127 -10.34 10.50 -2.39
N PRO A 128 -9.23 10.53 -3.16
CA PRO A 128 -9.09 9.66 -4.33
C PRO A 128 -9.25 8.18 -3.95
N VAL A 129 -9.98 7.44 -4.78
CA VAL A 129 -10.24 6.01 -4.62
C VAL A 129 -9.99 5.28 -5.94
N ALA A 130 -9.58 4.03 -5.86
CA ALA A 130 -9.52 3.09 -6.99
C ALA A 130 -10.23 1.80 -6.64
#